data_AF-A0A1I4VFP1-F1
#
_entry.id   AF-A0A1I4VFP1-F1
#
_cell.length_a   1.000
_cell.length_b   1.000
_cell.length_c   1.000
_cell.angle_alpha   90.00
_cell.angle_beta   90.00
_cell.angle_gamma   90.00
#
_symmetry.space_group_name_H-M   'P 1'
#
loop_
_entity.id
_entity.type
_entity.pdbx_description
1 polymer ?
#
loop_
_entity_poly.entity_id
_entity_poly.type
_entity_poly.pdbx_seq_one_letter_code
_entity_poly.pdbx_strand_id
1 'polypeptide(L)'
;MTTTPSPQGPHGQHEPENRETPASDSSPDLASPESSGTGGTDDADGRTGAGGRAGVDGPDGAGRPDGTGGPAGTDGPDVPSGPGGSARPGAAGGAGGPSGPAGGTGGGGDEPVGPPRIPLPRTSVEDTGMPLPDVMPNPTPEAPPATPPAPSAPSAMSAPPEPPDDPTPAPGPSAPSGTSVPSASSEQPDPSVPPDPSTPPGSPDPSTPPAASDAPGSPSPSLSLSPLVLEHQVLKALLGAWALAVCSAEEALAVEEHLGVCGGCADEARRLREAVGLLHPPESLDLDPALRTQVLEVCLGRRPPRIPVPRWAAPYDAETARLDALLQDIDAADWHAPVRLRWFEGAGPVSRRTTVAGVIAHLLSVDGLVAAALGLDDPLGSLEPGPDEPPVGVSPAARTEAYWKASHFPPTRALRAPWRQQSHDIVRTTSFTGGGPDGSDDAPGRPAVSYGGFELPLQDAMLDRAFECWIHAEDIAEAVAYPYEPPSGRHLHGMIDLAARMLPLSLAERRRTGLASPPPPGRHLVPAGAPGRSLRLEIEGSGGGEWLIPLDSPAALGSADHEVAHVALDGVEFCRLAAGHVPPEEAAAGQGGDREAIRDVLFAAAALSRM
;
A
#
# COMPACT_ATOMS: atom_id res chain seq x y z
N MET A 1 12.62 -62.28 -31.93
CA MET A 1 12.12 -63.60 -32.36
C MET A 1 10.60 -63.48 -32.41
N THR A 2 9.87 -63.70 -33.51
CA THR A 2 10.25 -64.19 -34.85
C THR A 2 9.26 -63.69 -35.93
N THR A 3 9.81 -63.17 -37.03
CA THR A 3 9.44 -63.45 -38.45
C THR A 3 8.02 -63.19 -39.00
N THR A 4 7.98 -62.44 -40.11
CA THR A 4 6.92 -62.21 -41.13
C THR A 4 6.68 -63.46 -42.04
N PRO A 5 5.91 -63.50 -43.18
CA PRO A 5 5.45 -62.43 -44.10
C PRO A 5 4.01 -62.58 -44.71
N SER A 6 3.74 -61.79 -45.77
CA SER A 6 2.50 -61.61 -46.55
C SER A 6 2.21 -62.65 -47.65
N PRO A 7 1.13 -62.47 -48.44
CA PRO A 7 1.26 -62.38 -49.91
C PRO A 7 0.49 -61.17 -50.52
N GLN A 8 1.10 -60.30 -51.35
CA GLN A 8 1.28 -60.32 -52.83
C GLN A 8 0.21 -59.53 -53.62
N GLY A 9 0.65 -58.78 -54.66
CA GLY A 9 -0.17 -58.00 -55.62
C GLY A 9 -0.53 -58.79 -56.89
N PRO A 10 -0.63 -58.21 -58.12
CA PRO A 10 0.37 -57.25 -58.66
C PRO A 10 -0.10 -56.18 -59.71
N HIS A 11 0.86 -55.36 -60.19
CA HIS A 11 0.92 -54.56 -61.46
C HIS A 11 -0.15 -53.49 -61.80
N GLY A 12 0.18 -52.32 -62.37
CA GLY A 12 1.51 -51.71 -62.61
C GLY A 12 1.52 -50.47 -63.54
N GLN A 13 2.55 -49.61 -63.38
CA GLN A 13 3.19 -48.69 -64.36
C GLN A 13 2.30 -47.79 -65.27
N HIS A 14 2.41 -46.46 -65.25
CA HIS A 14 3.54 -45.72 -65.88
C HIS A 14 3.61 -44.22 -65.49
N GLU A 15 4.80 -43.64 -65.62
CA GLU A 15 5.13 -42.20 -65.52
C GLU A 15 5.63 -41.69 -66.90
N PRO A 16 5.74 -40.36 -67.15
CA PRO A 16 7.07 -39.73 -67.02
C PRO A 16 7.10 -38.23 -66.60
N GLU A 17 8.33 -37.76 -66.37
CA GLU A 17 8.76 -36.41 -65.97
C GLU A 17 8.56 -35.31 -67.06
N ASN A 18 8.77 -34.04 -66.68
CA ASN A 18 9.49 -33.10 -67.57
C ASN A 18 10.23 -31.99 -66.78
N ARG A 19 11.40 -31.53 -67.26
CA ARG A 19 12.30 -30.58 -66.58
C ARG A 19 13.37 -30.02 -67.54
N GLU A 20 13.47 -28.69 -67.70
CA GLU A 20 14.71 -28.01 -68.15
C GLU A 20 14.69 -26.47 -67.93
N THR A 21 15.85 -25.82 -68.11
CA THR A 21 16.18 -24.38 -67.88
C THR A 21 17.13 -23.90 -69.01
N PRO A 22 17.95 -22.80 -68.98
CA PRO A 22 18.02 -21.56 -68.17
C PRO A 22 18.17 -20.26 -69.03
N ALA A 23 18.46 -19.06 -68.44
CA ALA A 23 19.59 -18.14 -68.85
C ALA A 23 19.57 -16.68 -68.26
N SER A 24 20.78 -16.19 -67.93
CA SER A 24 21.35 -14.80 -68.00
C SER A 24 20.71 -13.53 -67.34
N ASP A 25 21.29 -13.12 -66.21
CA ASP A 25 22.25 -11.97 -66.02
C ASP A 25 21.86 -10.49 -66.26
N SER A 26 21.94 -9.63 -65.21
CA SER A 26 22.40 -8.21 -65.17
C SER A 26 22.10 -7.47 -63.84
N SER A 27 22.87 -6.41 -63.51
CA SER A 27 22.73 -5.46 -62.36
C SER A 27 22.93 -4.00 -62.86
N PRO A 28 22.90 -2.90 -62.05
CA PRO A 28 22.37 -2.63 -60.69
C PRO A 28 21.53 -1.29 -60.63
N ASP A 29 21.51 -0.63 -59.45
CA ASP A 29 21.34 0.81 -59.14
C ASP A 29 19.98 1.46 -58.71
N LEU A 30 20.04 2.00 -57.48
CA LEU A 30 19.65 3.34 -56.96
C LEU A 30 18.50 4.14 -57.62
N ALA A 31 17.52 4.54 -56.79
CA ALA A 31 17.19 5.97 -56.51
C ALA A 31 16.07 6.14 -55.45
N SER A 32 16.14 7.23 -54.67
CA SER A 32 15.02 7.76 -53.87
C SER A 32 14.20 8.78 -54.68
N PRO A 33 12.94 9.07 -54.29
CA PRO A 33 12.26 10.31 -54.66
C PRO A 33 12.12 11.27 -53.46
N GLU A 34 12.52 12.53 -53.66
CA GLU A 34 12.15 13.67 -52.81
C GLU A 34 11.15 14.59 -53.53
N SER A 35 10.60 15.53 -52.76
CA SER A 35 10.15 16.88 -53.19
C SER A 35 8.73 17.08 -53.77
N SER A 36 8.07 18.10 -53.21
CA SER A 36 7.16 19.14 -53.80
C SER A 36 6.20 18.83 -54.97
N GLY A 37 5.02 19.45 -55.06
CA GLY A 37 4.43 20.53 -54.27
C GLY A 37 3.53 21.45 -55.14
N THR A 38 2.87 22.45 -54.51
CA THR A 38 1.94 23.45 -55.10
C THR A 38 0.63 22.90 -55.72
N GLY A 39 -0.48 23.66 -55.82
CA GLY A 39 -0.86 24.91 -55.13
C GLY A 39 -1.90 25.78 -55.88
N GLY A 40 -3.03 26.11 -55.23
CA GLY A 40 -4.02 27.12 -55.67
C GLY A 40 -5.04 26.68 -56.75
N THR A 41 -6.17 27.37 -56.99
CA THR A 41 -6.89 28.46 -56.27
C THR A 41 -8.40 28.42 -56.64
N ASP A 42 -9.22 29.27 -55.99
CA ASP A 42 -10.59 29.69 -56.39
C ASP A 42 -11.71 28.62 -56.22
N ASP A 43 -13.01 28.94 -56.10
CA ASP A 43 -13.77 30.17 -56.43
C ASP A 43 -14.89 30.49 -55.38
N ALA A 44 -15.76 31.48 -55.63
CA ALA A 44 -16.42 32.30 -54.59
C ALA A 44 -17.96 32.17 -54.34
N ASP A 45 -18.37 32.89 -53.27
CA ASP A 45 -19.64 33.63 -53.07
C ASP A 45 -20.93 32.92 -52.53
N GLY A 46 -21.77 33.62 -51.72
CA GLY A 46 -23.08 33.00 -51.35
C GLY A 46 -24.18 33.57 -50.41
N ARG A 47 -23.98 34.55 -49.50
CA ARG A 47 -25.08 35.23 -48.70
C ARG A 47 -25.92 34.35 -47.70
N THR A 48 -26.73 34.82 -46.72
CA THR A 48 -27.06 36.15 -46.13
C THR A 48 -27.66 36.07 -44.70
N GLY A 49 -27.23 36.96 -43.77
CA GLY A 49 -28.09 37.73 -42.82
C GLY A 49 -28.71 37.07 -41.57
N ALA A 50 -29.20 37.81 -40.55
CA ALA A 50 -29.01 39.24 -40.20
C ALA A 50 -29.55 39.61 -38.78
N GLY A 51 -28.93 40.60 -38.12
CA GLY A 51 -29.51 41.41 -37.02
C GLY A 51 -28.97 41.17 -35.59
N GLY A 52 -28.84 42.16 -34.68
CA GLY A 52 -28.87 43.63 -34.87
C GLY A 52 -29.40 44.47 -33.69
N ARG A 53 -28.51 45.22 -32.99
CA ARG A 53 -28.66 46.45 -32.13
C ARG A 53 -27.25 46.77 -31.57
N ALA A 54 -26.60 47.95 -31.69
CA ALA A 54 -26.95 49.37 -31.47
C ALA A 54 -26.99 49.77 -29.97
N GLY A 55 -26.21 50.75 -29.47
CA GLY A 55 -25.11 51.55 -30.08
C GLY A 55 -24.67 52.76 -29.22
N VAL A 56 -23.62 53.51 -29.64
CA VAL A 56 -23.11 54.85 -29.19
C VAL A 56 -22.80 55.08 -27.68
N ASP A 57 -21.66 55.64 -27.24
CA ASP A 57 -21.14 57.01 -27.48
C ASP A 57 -19.60 57.15 -27.23
N GLY A 58 -19.01 58.34 -27.48
CA GLY A 58 -17.63 58.76 -27.13
C GLY A 58 -17.60 60.10 -26.35
N PRO A 59 -16.52 60.93 -26.34
CA PRO A 59 -15.24 60.84 -27.09
C PRO A 59 -13.94 61.22 -26.30
N ASP A 60 -12.81 61.27 -27.02
CA ASP A 60 -11.59 62.12 -26.90
C ASP A 60 -10.85 62.39 -25.56
N GLY A 61 -9.53 62.21 -25.60
CA GLY A 61 -8.55 62.77 -24.63
C GLY A 61 -7.11 62.33 -24.92
N ALA A 62 -6.16 63.26 -25.12
CA ALA A 62 -4.80 62.96 -25.62
C ALA A 62 -3.66 63.33 -24.64
N GLY A 63 -2.51 62.64 -24.76
CA GLY A 63 -1.27 62.99 -24.04
C GLY A 63 -0.06 62.10 -24.37
N ARG A 64 0.99 62.68 -24.98
CA ARG A 64 2.33 62.10 -25.22
C ARG A 64 3.39 63.13 -24.73
N PRO A 65 4.58 62.71 -24.26
CA PRO A 65 5.77 62.57 -25.13
C PRO A 65 6.49 61.22 -24.91
N ASP A 66 7.20 60.60 -25.86
CA ASP A 66 8.35 61.01 -26.71
C ASP A 66 9.72 61.01 -25.99
N GLY A 67 10.67 60.23 -26.54
CA GLY A 67 12.05 60.10 -26.06
C GLY A 67 12.90 59.18 -26.97
N THR A 68 13.87 59.75 -27.68
CA THR A 68 14.85 59.07 -28.57
C THR A 68 16.19 58.86 -27.84
N GLY A 69 17.17 58.07 -28.29
CA GLY A 69 17.32 57.23 -29.50
C GLY A 69 18.67 56.45 -29.48
N GLY A 70 19.01 55.72 -30.55
CA GLY A 70 20.26 54.95 -30.69
C GLY A 70 21.52 55.79 -30.99
N PRO A 71 22.69 55.16 -31.29
CA PRO A 71 22.86 54.41 -32.54
C PRO A 71 23.65 53.07 -32.41
N ALA A 72 24.08 52.49 -33.54
CA ALA A 72 24.57 51.10 -33.67
C ALA A 72 25.90 50.95 -34.47
N GLY A 73 26.40 49.70 -34.54
CA GLY A 73 27.43 49.22 -35.49
C GLY A 73 28.88 49.21 -34.96
N THR A 74 29.81 48.39 -35.46
CA THR A 74 29.79 47.16 -36.32
C THR A 74 30.97 46.24 -35.87
N ASP A 75 31.45 45.15 -36.50
CA ASP A 75 31.28 44.52 -37.83
C ASP A 75 31.67 43.01 -37.83
N GLY A 76 31.60 42.33 -38.98
CA GLY A 76 32.25 41.03 -39.27
C GLY A 76 33.60 41.19 -40.03
N PRO A 77 34.09 40.19 -40.82
CA PRO A 77 33.55 38.84 -41.06
C PRO A 77 34.63 37.70 -41.16
N ASP A 78 34.19 36.54 -41.67
CA ASP A 78 34.90 35.53 -42.49
C ASP A 78 35.92 34.51 -41.93
N VAL A 79 35.89 33.35 -42.59
CA VAL A 79 36.76 32.16 -42.48
C VAL A 79 37.34 31.86 -43.87
N PRO A 80 38.54 31.29 -43.98
CA PRO A 80 38.70 30.19 -44.95
C PRO A 80 39.55 29.00 -44.45
N SER A 81 39.36 27.87 -45.11
CA SER A 81 39.91 26.54 -44.78
C SER A 81 41.39 26.35 -45.21
N GLY A 82 42.14 25.49 -44.51
CA GLY A 82 43.44 24.98 -44.99
C GLY A 82 44.13 24.00 -44.02
N PRO A 83 44.77 22.89 -44.46
CA PRO A 83 44.96 21.73 -43.58
C PRO A 83 46.41 21.23 -43.36
N GLY A 84 46.58 20.41 -42.31
CA GLY A 84 47.64 19.39 -42.21
C GLY A 84 48.81 19.70 -41.26
N GLY A 85 49.33 18.67 -40.59
CA GLY A 85 50.51 18.78 -39.71
C GLY A 85 50.57 17.69 -38.64
N SER A 86 51.12 16.52 -38.98
CA SER A 86 51.23 15.37 -38.04
C SER A 86 52.49 15.41 -37.16
N ALA A 87 52.41 14.63 -36.07
CA ALA A 87 53.52 14.00 -35.31
C ALA A 87 54.24 14.76 -34.17
N ARG A 88 54.09 14.20 -32.94
CA ARG A 88 55.13 13.59 -32.07
C ARG A 88 56.62 13.77 -32.45
N PRO A 89 57.56 13.79 -31.49
CA PRO A 89 57.59 13.01 -30.22
C PRO A 89 57.84 13.93 -28.99
N GLY A 90 58.17 13.54 -27.75
CA GLY A 90 58.56 12.30 -27.06
C GLY A 90 59.10 12.73 -25.67
N ALA A 91 58.57 12.22 -24.56
CA ALA A 91 59.09 11.05 -23.83
C ALA A 91 60.50 11.21 -23.22
N ALA A 92 60.60 11.45 -21.89
CA ALA A 92 61.50 10.75 -20.96
C ALA A 92 61.42 11.29 -19.50
N GLY A 93 61.33 10.37 -18.53
CA GLY A 93 61.71 10.57 -17.11
C GLY A 93 60.80 11.45 -16.22
N GLY A 94 60.76 11.24 -14.89
CA GLY A 94 61.31 10.10 -14.13
C GLY A 94 61.66 10.43 -12.67
N ALA A 95 60.89 9.87 -11.72
CA ALA A 95 61.18 9.66 -10.29
C ALA A 95 61.69 10.83 -9.41
N GLY A 96 61.00 11.07 -8.29
CA GLY A 96 61.53 11.85 -7.16
C GLY A 96 60.47 12.64 -6.39
N GLY A 97 60.24 12.29 -5.11
CA GLY A 97 59.53 13.15 -4.16
C GLY A 97 60.40 14.31 -3.66
N PRO A 98 59.87 15.19 -2.79
CA PRO A 98 59.81 14.80 -1.37
C PRO A 98 58.54 15.24 -0.61
N SER A 99 58.51 14.91 0.68
CA SER A 99 57.38 15.05 1.61
C SER A 99 57.15 16.46 2.17
N GLY A 100 55.89 16.77 2.50
CA GLY A 100 55.49 17.64 3.62
C GLY A 100 55.72 19.16 3.46
N PRO A 101 54.76 19.99 3.91
CA PRO A 101 54.64 20.25 5.35
C PRO A 101 53.19 20.13 5.89
N ALA A 102 53.02 20.39 7.19
CA ALA A 102 51.77 20.22 7.93
C ALA A 102 51.24 21.54 8.54
N GLY A 103 49.96 21.53 8.92
CA GLY A 103 49.40 22.43 9.94
C GLY A 103 48.52 23.58 9.42
N GLY A 104 47.19 23.40 9.51
CA GLY A 104 46.19 24.45 9.34
C GLY A 104 44.84 23.95 9.86
N THR A 105 44.24 24.65 10.82
CA THR A 105 43.10 24.15 11.61
C THR A 105 41.74 24.65 11.13
N GLY A 106 40.76 23.77 11.06
CA GLY A 106 39.34 24.10 10.92
C GLY A 106 38.47 22.88 11.24
N GLY A 107 37.89 22.85 12.43
CA GLY A 107 37.04 21.74 12.87
C GLY A 107 35.55 22.06 12.74
N GLY A 108 34.80 21.14 12.15
CA GLY A 108 33.34 21.02 12.29
C GLY A 108 33.06 19.58 12.72
N GLY A 109 32.22 19.41 13.75
CA GLY A 109 31.97 18.10 14.35
C GLY A 109 31.02 17.24 13.51
N ASP A 110 31.29 15.94 13.48
CA ASP A 110 30.34 14.92 13.09
C ASP A 110 29.40 14.68 14.29
N GLU A 111 28.13 15.09 14.21
CA GLU A 111 27.19 14.90 15.31
C GLU A 111 26.64 13.46 15.29
N PRO A 112 26.71 12.71 16.41
CA PRO A 112 26.12 11.40 16.49
C PRO A 112 24.60 11.52 16.39
N VAL A 113 23.98 10.72 15.51
CA VAL A 113 22.52 10.64 15.38
C VAL A 113 21.90 10.36 16.74
N GLY A 114 21.07 11.28 17.21
CA GLY A 114 20.40 11.17 18.50
C GLY A 114 19.42 9.98 18.55
N PRO A 115 19.08 9.48 19.75
CA PRO A 115 18.09 8.41 19.88
C PRO A 115 16.74 8.82 19.27
N PRO A 116 15.96 7.87 18.73
CA PRO A 116 14.68 8.17 18.09
C PRO A 116 13.74 8.90 19.06
N ARG A 117 13.07 9.95 18.58
CA ARG A 117 12.15 10.77 19.38
C ARG A 117 10.85 10.05 19.75
N ILE A 118 10.53 8.97 19.02
CA ILE A 118 9.36 8.13 19.23
C ILE A 118 9.87 6.75 19.69
N PRO A 119 9.37 6.19 20.81
CA PRO A 119 9.72 4.84 21.23
C PRO A 119 9.32 3.79 20.18
N LEU A 120 10.16 2.78 19.98
CA LEU A 120 9.82 1.65 19.09
C LEU A 120 8.58 0.90 19.61
N PRO A 121 7.60 0.58 18.76
CA PRO A 121 6.57 -0.40 19.11
C PRO A 121 7.24 -1.76 19.35
N ARG A 122 6.66 -2.56 20.23
CA ARG A 122 7.15 -3.93 20.49
C ARG A 122 6.48 -4.91 19.53
N THR A 123 7.25 -5.89 19.05
CA THR A 123 6.83 -7.00 18.18
C THR A 123 5.59 -7.72 18.69
N SER A 124 4.76 -8.26 17.79
CA SER A 124 3.65 -9.13 18.21
C SER A 124 4.19 -10.38 18.89
N VAL A 125 3.39 -10.99 19.76
CA VAL A 125 3.70 -12.32 20.32
C VAL A 125 3.78 -13.36 19.19
N GLU A 126 3.05 -13.13 18.10
CA GLU A 126 3.02 -13.97 16.89
C GLU A 126 4.38 -14.05 16.17
N ASP A 127 5.22 -13.01 16.26
CA ASP A 127 6.55 -12.97 15.62
C ASP A 127 7.63 -13.77 16.40
N THR A 128 7.31 -14.30 17.58
CA THR A 128 8.29 -14.95 18.46
C THR A 128 8.65 -16.38 18.07
N GLY A 129 7.96 -16.97 17.08
CA GLY A 129 8.15 -18.37 16.65
C GLY A 129 7.79 -19.42 17.71
N MET A 130 7.20 -19.00 18.83
CA MET A 130 6.74 -19.87 19.92
C MET A 130 5.38 -20.50 19.55
N PRO A 131 5.15 -21.80 19.84
CA PRO A 131 3.86 -22.41 19.58
C PRO A 131 2.78 -21.81 20.48
N LEU A 132 1.62 -21.49 19.89
CA LEU A 132 0.41 -21.10 20.63
C LEU A 132 -0.04 -22.26 21.55
N PRO A 133 -0.57 -21.96 22.75
CA PRO A 133 -1.14 -23.00 23.62
C PRO A 133 -2.38 -23.63 22.98
N ASP A 134 -2.56 -24.95 23.17
CA ASP A 134 -3.64 -25.73 22.55
C ASP A 134 -5.03 -25.14 22.86
N VAL A 135 -5.74 -24.72 21.81
CA VAL A 135 -7.13 -24.28 21.90
C VAL A 135 -8.03 -25.50 22.09
N MET A 136 -8.53 -25.68 23.32
CA MET A 136 -9.51 -26.72 23.65
C MET A 136 -10.72 -26.66 22.69
N PRO A 137 -11.12 -27.77 22.05
CA PRO A 137 -12.15 -27.75 21.02
C PRO A 137 -13.52 -27.41 21.60
N ASN A 138 -14.06 -26.27 21.16
CA ASN A 138 -15.40 -25.81 21.52
C ASN A 138 -16.46 -26.79 20.95
N PRO A 139 -17.45 -27.28 21.72
CA PRO A 139 -18.37 -28.30 21.25
C PRO A 139 -19.23 -27.84 20.06
N THR A 140 -19.41 -28.74 19.09
CA THR A 140 -20.13 -28.47 17.84
C THR A 140 -21.60 -28.11 18.11
N PRO A 141 -22.11 -26.98 17.58
CA PRO A 141 -23.52 -26.63 17.71
C PRO A 141 -24.40 -27.59 16.89
N GLU A 142 -25.48 -28.07 17.51
CA GLU A 142 -26.45 -28.97 16.88
C GLU A 142 -27.30 -28.25 15.81
N ALA A 143 -27.63 -28.95 14.72
CA ALA A 143 -28.29 -28.33 13.57
C ALA A 143 -29.77 -28.00 13.85
N PRO A 144 -30.26 -26.80 13.47
CA PRO A 144 -31.66 -26.43 13.68
C PRO A 144 -32.61 -27.25 12.79
N PRO A 145 -33.84 -27.56 13.26
CA PRO A 145 -34.81 -28.34 12.50
C PRO A 145 -35.36 -27.57 11.29
N ALA A 146 -35.64 -28.28 10.20
CA ALA A 146 -36.02 -27.70 8.92
C ALA A 146 -37.40 -27.01 8.93
N THR A 147 -37.44 -25.76 8.45
CA THR A 147 -38.66 -24.96 8.28
C THR A 147 -39.52 -25.48 7.11
N PRO A 148 -40.85 -25.61 7.25
CA PRO A 148 -41.73 -25.95 6.14
C PRO A 148 -41.83 -24.80 5.10
N PRO A 149 -42.11 -25.11 3.82
CA PRO A 149 -42.13 -24.11 2.75
C PRO A 149 -43.32 -23.14 2.86
N ALA A 150 -43.07 -21.87 2.51
CA ALA A 150 -44.09 -20.81 2.49
C ALA A 150 -45.00 -20.90 1.24
N PRO A 151 -46.27 -20.46 1.33
CA PRO A 151 -47.20 -20.43 0.20
C PRO A 151 -46.89 -19.29 -0.79
N SER A 152 -47.22 -19.50 -2.06
CA SER A 152 -46.96 -18.56 -3.17
C SER A 152 -47.70 -17.23 -3.03
N ALA A 153 -47.03 -16.13 -3.39
CA ALA A 153 -47.60 -14.78 -3.36
C ALA A 153 -48.52 -14.48 -4.57
N PRO A 154 -49.57 -13.66 -4.40
CA PRO A 154 -50.37 -13.12 -5.51
C PRO A 154 -49.69 -11.91 -6.19
N SER A 155 -50.09 -11.65 -7.45
CA SER A 155 -49.49 -10.62 -8.31
C SER A 155 -49.74 -9.16 -7.86
N ALA A 156 -48.88 -8.26 -8.35
CA ALA A 156 -48.81 -6.86 -7.95
C ALA A 156 -50.05 -5.99 -8.29
N MET A 157 -50.23 -4.94 -7.48
CA MET A 157 -51.00 -3.73 -7.82
C MET A 157 -50.17 -2.49 -7.48
N SER A 158 -50.41 -1.38 -8.19
CA SER A 158 -49.54 -0.20 -8.23
C SER A 158 -49.49 0.62 -6.94
N ALA A 159 -48.34 1.23 -6.65
CA ALA A 159 -48.17 2.21 -5.58
C ALA A 159 -48.70 3.61 -5.98
N PRO A 160 -49.22 4.41 -5.03
CA PRO A 160 -49.52 5.84 -5.22
C PRO A 160 -48.24 6.71 -5.05
N PRO A 161 -48.25 7.97 -5.53
CA PRO A 161 -47.10 8.87 -5.46
C PRO A 161 -46.86 9.48 -4.07
N GLU A 162 -45.63 9.91 -3.82
CA GLU A 162 -45.16 10.52 -2.57
C GLU A 162 -45.52 12.02 -2.44
N PRO A 163 -45.63 12.56 -1.21
CA PRO A 163 -45.73 14.00 -0.95
C PRO A 163 -44.34 14.69 -0.97
N PRO A 164 -44.25 16.00 -1.24
CA PRO A 164 -42.99 16.73 -1.37
C PRO A 164 -42.36 17.14 -0.02
N ASP A 165 -41.05 17.41 -0.05
CA ASP A 165 -40.21 17.79 1.09
C ASP A 165 -40.52 19.17 1.72
N ASP A 166 -40.16 19.31 3.00
CA ASP A 166 -40.24 20.54 3.81
C ASP A 166 -38.81 21.00 4.19
N PRO A 167 -38.43 22.29 4.07
CA PRO A 167 -37.03 22.70 3.98
C PRO A 167 -36.29 22.90 5.31
N THR A 168 -35.04 22.48 5.35
CA THR A 168 -34.10 22.59 6.48
C THR A 168 -33.79 24.05 6.88
N PRO A 169 -33.81 24.42 8.18
CA PRO A 169 -33.47 25.76 8.65
C PRO A 169 -31.95 26.04 8.70
N ALA A 170 -31.57 27.31 8.53
CA ALA A 170 -30.18 27.77 8.47
C ALA A 170 -29.52 27.98 9.86
N PRO A 171 -28.18 27.90 9.96
CA PRO A 171 -27.45 28.09 11.23
C PRO A 171 -27.33 29.57 11.64
N GLY A 172 -27.41 29.82 12.96
CA GLY A 172 -27.19 31.14 13.58
C GLY A 172 -25.73 31.40 14.00
N PRO A 173 -25.34 32.67 14.26
CA PRO A 173 -23.95 33.07 14.46
C PRO A 173 -23.42 32.89 15.89
N SER A 174 -22.08 32.83 15.99
CA SER A 174 -21.29 32.58 17.20
C SER A 174 -21.35 33.69 18.27
N ALA A 175 -21.13 33.31 19.53
CA ALA A 175 -20.85 34.22 20.64
C ALA A 175 -19.48 33.89 21.29
N PRO A 176 -18.63 34.89 21.59
CA PRO A 176 -17.33 34.67 22.22
C PRO A 176 -17.37 34.80 23.74
N SER A 177 -16.58 34.00 24.44
CA SER A 177 -16.18 34.22 25.84
C SER A 177 -14.83 33.54 26.12
N GLY A 178 -13.79 34.33 26.36
CA GLY A 178 -12.53 33.84 26.93
C GLY A 178 -12.50 34.08 28.44
N THR A 179 -11.94 33.14 29.20
CA THR A 179 -11.70 33.29 30.65
C THR A 179 -10.26 32.91 30.96
N SER A 180 -9.52 33.84 31.57
CA SER A 180 -8.10 33.68 31.87
C SER A 180 -7.85 32.78 33.08
N VAL A 181 -6.81 31.95 33.01
CA VAL A 181 -6.31 31.15 34.14
C VAL A 181 -5.17 31.91 34.84
N PRO A 182 -5.22 32.13 36.16
CA PRO A 182 -4.08 32.63 36.94
C PRO A 182 -3.25 31.47 37.51
N SER A 183 -1.95 31.46 37.23
CA SER A 183 -0.99 30.57 37.90
C SER A 183 -0.72 31.03 39.34
N ALA A 184 -0.47 30.08 40.25
CA ALA A 184 0.09 30.33 41.58
C ALA A 184 1.15 29.28 41.89
N SER A 185 2.26 29.69 42.52
CA SER A 185 3.43 28.85 42.75
C SER A 185 3.60 28.44 44.22
N SER A 186 4.22 27.27 44.40
CA SER A 186 5.12 26.86 45.49
C SER A 186 5.06 27.53 46.87
N GLU A 187 4.90 26.72 47.91
CA GLU A 187 5.83 26.69 49.06
C GLU A 187 5.75 25.33 49.82
N GLN A 188 6.86 24.88 50.41
CA GLN A 188 6.93 23.71 51.31
C GLN A 188 6.96 24.17 52.78
N PRO A 189 6.77 23.26 53.76
CA PRO A 189 7.97 22.73 54.44
C PRO A 189 7.91 21.26 54.89
N ASP A 190 9.09 20.66 55.05
CA ASP A 190 9.38 19.41 55.78
C ASP A 190 9.40 19.68 57.31
N PRO A 191 9.12 18.70 58.21
CA PRO A 191 10.25 18.07 58.92
C PRO A 191 10.06 16.61 59.44
N SER A 192 11.15 15.83 59.28
CA SER A 192 11.73 14.86 60.25
C SER A 192 11.18 13.43 60.44
N VAL A 193 12.13 12.51 60.67
CA VAL A 193 12.01 11.05 60.88
C VAL A 193 12.55 10.64 62.26
N PRO A 194 11.92 9.67 62.97
CA PRO A 194 12.65 8.52 63.53
C PRO A 194 11.80 7.19 63.46
N PRO A 195 12.18 6.01 64.03
CA PRO A 195 12.83 4.97 63.23
C PRO A 195 12.21 3.54 63.31
N ASP A 196 12.77 2.62 62.52
CA ASP A 196 12.50 1.19 62.36
C ASP A 196 12.62 0.34 63.65
N PRO A 197 11.80 -0.72 63.82
CA PRO A 197 12.36 -2.02 64.20
C PRO A 197 11.69 -3.29 63.61
N SER A 198 12.45 -4.00 62.76
CA SER A 198 12.77 -5.46 62.83
C SER A 198 11.65 -6.55 62.81
N THR A 199 11.79 -7.46 61.84
CA THR A 199 11.22 -8.84 61.74
C THR A 199 11.71 -9.79 62.88
N PRO A 200 11.22 -11.05 63.07
CA PRO A 200 10.36 -11.94 62.23
C PRO A 200 9.26 -12.66 63.10
N PRO A 201 8.78 -13.93 62.88
CA PRO A 201 8.72 -14.81 61.68
C PRO A 201 7.33 -15.47 61.42
N GLY A 202 7.18 -16.09 60.24
CA GLY A 202 6.63 -17.45 60.10
C GLY A 202 5.12 -17.65 59.89
N SER A 203 4.70 -17.78 58.62
CA SER A 203 3.42 -18.38 58.24
C SER A 203 3.51 -19.92 58.17
N PRO A 204 2.55 -20.69 58.71
CA PRO A 204 2.38 -22.10 58.42
C PRO A 204 1.54 -22.31 57.15
N ASP A 205 1.86 -23.35 56.38
CA ASP A 205 1.27 -23.66 55.07
C ASP A 205 0.15 -24.72 55.18
N PRO A 206 -1.08 -24.45 54.70
CA PRO A 206 -2.13 -25.45 54.54
C PRO A 206 -2.38 -25.79 53.06
N SER A 207 -1.61 -26.76 52.56
CA SER A 207 -2.11 -28.06 52.10
C SER A 207 -3.22 -28.09 51.02
N THR A 208 -2.86 -28.67 49.87
CA THR A 208 -3.71 -28.99 48.72
C THR A 208 -5.03 -29.72 49.06
N PRO A 209 -6.19 -29.25 48.56
CA PRO A 209 -7.46 -30.00 48.62
C PRO A 209 -7.49 -31.14 47.58
N PRO A 210 -8.18 -32.26 47.84
CA PRO A 210 -8.21 -33.42 46.94
C PRO A 210 -9.16 -33.23 45.75
N ALA A 211 -8.91 -34.00 44.67
CA ALA A 211 -9.78 -34.04 43.49
C ALA A 211 -11.19 -34.61 43.78
N ALA A 212 -12.18 -34.11 43.05
CA ALA A 212 -13.55 -34.63 43.01
C ALA A 212 -13.93 -35.01 41.56
N SER A 213 -14.92 -35.89 41.41
CA SER A 213 -15.15 -36.68 40.18
C SER A 213 -16.30 -36.17 39.30
N ASP A 214 -16.24 -36.49 38.01
CA ASP A 214 -17.29 -36.25 37.01
C ASP A 214 -18.66 -36.86 37.35
N ALA A 215 -19.71 -36.08 37.09
CA ALA A 215 -21.07 -36.55 36.77
C ALA A 215 -21.80 -35.44 35.96
N PRO A 216 -22.67 -35.78 34.99
CA PRO A 216 -23.19 -34.80 34.02
C PRO A 216 -24.27 -33.87 34.60
N GLY A 217 -24.30 -32.64 34.09
CA GLY A 217 -25.17 -31.56 34.57
C GLY A 217 -26.66 -31.75 34.27
N SER A 218 -27.49 -31.34 35.23
CA SER A 218 -28.91 -31.00 34.98
C SER A 218 -28.99 -29.61 34.33
N PRO A 219 -30.04 -29.30 33.54
CA PRO A 219 -30.17 -27.98 32.93
C PRO A 219 -30.31 -26.88 34.00
N SER A 220 -29.40 -25.89 33.94
CA SER A 220 -29.38 -24.77 34.88
C SER A 220 -30.70 -23.98 34.84
N PRO A 221 -31.33 -23.69 35.99
CA PRO A 221 -32.44 -22.74 36.01
C PRO A 221 -31.92 -21.35 35.65
N SER A 222 -32.68 -20.60 34.85
CA SER A 222 -32.43 -19.18 34.62
C SER A 222 -32.53 -18.44 35.96
N LEU A 223 -31.41 -17.93 36.47
CA LEU A 223 -31.37 -17.22 37.75
C LEU A 223 -32.17 -15.92 37.68
N SER A 224 -33.41 -15.98 38.17
CA SER A 224 -34.13 -14.80 38.63
C SER A 224 -33.39 -14.28 39.87
N LEU A 225 -32.47 -13.33 39.66
CA LEU A 225 -31.74 -12.63 40.71
C LEU A 225 -32.73 -12.00 41.69
N SER A 226 -33.00 -12.72 42.76
CA SER A 226 -33.81 -12.25 43.87
C SER A 226 -32.87 -11.41 44.74
N PRO A 227 -33.22 -10.17 45.11
CA PRO A 227 -32.29 -9.30 45.83
C PRO A 227 -31.88 -9.96 47.15
N LEU A 228 -30.57 -10.04 47.40
CA LEU A 228 -30.04 -10.54 48.66
C LEU A 228 -30.35 -9.54 49.78
N VAL A 229 -31.49 -9.72 50.43
CA VAL A 229 -31.91 -8.93 51.60
C VAL A 229 -31.05 -9.33 52.81
N LEU A 230 -29.84 -8.78 52.86
CA LEU A 230 -28.88 -8.95 53.94
C LEU A 230 -29.12 -7.92 55.06
N GLU A 231 -28.81 -8.30 56.29
CA GLU A 231 -28.89 -7.35 57.41
C GLU A 231 -27.80 -6.27 57.31
N HIS A 232 -28.10 -5.06 57.80
CA HIS A 232 -27.18 -3.91 57.79
C HIS A 232 -25.78 -4.21 58.35
N GLN A 233 -25.65 -5.08 59.36
CA GLN A 233 -24.34 -5.45 59.90
C GLN A 233 -23.52 -6.32 58.94
N VAL A 234 -24.18 -7.18 58.14
CA VAL A 234 -23.52 -8.00 57.10
C VAL A 234 -23.08 -7.10 55.94
N LEU A 235 -23.97 -6.23 55.47
CA LEU A 235 -23.67 -5.23 54.43
C LEU A 235 -22.53 -4.29 54.85
N LYS A 236 -22.49 -3.89 56.12
CA LYS A 236 -21.40 -3.10 56.70
C LYS A 236 -20.08 -3.86 56.77
N ALA A 237 -20.11 -5.17 57.05
CA ALA A 237 -18.91 -6.02 57.04
C ALA A 237 -18.36 -6.22 55.61
N LEU A 238 -19.24 -6.32 54.61
CA LEU A 238 -18.88 -6.46 53.20
C LEU A 238 -18.22 -5.22 52.59
N LEU A 239 -18.28 -4.04 53.22
CA LEU A 239 -17.72 -2.80 52.65
C LEU A 239 -16.22 -2.89 52.31
N GLY A 240 -15.44 -3.64 53.10
CA GLY A 240 -14.02 -3.87 52.82
C GLY A 240 -13.79 -4.77 51.59
N ALA A 241 -14.57 -5.85 51.46
CA ALA A 241 -14.54 -6.74 50.30
C ALA A 241 -15.03 -6.05 49.02
N TRP A 242 -16.06 -5.19 49.14
CA TRP A 242 -16.59 -4.38 48.03
C TRP A 242 -15.60 -3.29 47.60
N ALA A 243 -14.91 -2.63 48.54
CA ALA A 243 -13.87 -1.65 48.22
C ALA A 243 -12.66 -2.28 47.52
N LEU A 244 -12.38 -3.56 47.78
CA LEU A 244 -11.36 -4.38 47.11
C LEU A 244 -11.88 -5.10 45.86
N ALA A 245 -13.16 -4.93 45.47
CA ALA A 245 -13.81 -5.60 44.34
C ALA A 245 -13.78 -7.16 44.39
N VAL A 246 -13.76 -7.75 45.58
CA VAL A 246 -13.74 -9.23 45.79
C VAL A 246 -15.06 -9.82 46.30
N CYS A 247 -16.14 -9.03 46.38
CA CYS A 247 -17.49 -9.55 46.58
C CYS A 247 -17.99 -10.36 45.37
N SER A 248 -18.93 -11.29 45.60
CA SER A 248 -19.74 -11.82 44.49
C SER A 248 -20.63 -10.74 43.88
N ALA A 249 -21.12 -10.95 42.66
CA ALA A 249 -21.99 -9.99 41.97
C ALA A 249 -23.31 -9.71 42.74
N GLU A 250 -23.85 -10.70 43.44
CA GLU A 250 -25.07 -10.58 44.23
C GLU A 250 -24.84 -9.76 45.52
N GLU A 251 -23.71 -9.98 46.20
CA GLU A 251 -23.29 -9.20 47.37
C GLU A 251 -22.93 -7.75 46.99
N ALA A 252 -22.25 -7.55 45.86
CA ALA A 252 -21.87 -6.22 45.39
C ALA A 252 -23.11 -5.35 45.10
N LEU A 253 -24.12 -5.92 44.41
CA LEU A 253 -25.38 -5.24 44.14
C LEU A 253 -26.15 -4.91 45.43
N ALA A 254 -26.20 -5.84 46.39
CA ALA A 254 -26.84 -5.60 47.69
C ALA A 254 -26.13 -4.52 48.52
N VAL A 255 -24.79 -4.46 48.46
CA VAL A 255 -24.01 -3.36 49.06
C VAL A 255 -24.32 -2.03 48.37
N GLU A 256 -24.35 -1.98 47.04
CA GLU A 256 -24.61 -0.74 46.29
C GLU A 256 -26.01 -0.17 46.52
N GLU A 257 -27.04 -1.02 46.55
CA GLU A 257 -28.38 -0.62 46.98
C GLU A 257 -28.37 -0.07 48.42
N HIS A 258 -27.62 -0.70 49.32
CA HIS A 258 -27.48 -0.23 50.70
C HIS A 258 -26.76 1.12 50.82
N LEU A 259 -25.72 1.38 50.02
CA LEU A 259 -25.01 2.67 50.02
C LEU A 259 -25.93 3.83 49.60
N GLY A 260 -26.88 3.58 48.70
CA GLY A 260 -27.91 4.56 48.32
C GLY A 260 -28.87 4.95 49.44
N VAL A 261 -28.99 4.13 50.50
CA VAL A 261 -29.92 4.32 51.62
C VAL A 261 -29.20 4.68 52.94
N CYS A 262 -27.97 4.23 53.14
CA CYS A 262 -27.21 4.43 54.38
C CYS A 262 -25.97 5.31 54.19
N GLY A 263 -26.14 6.63 54.35
CA GLY A 263 -25.04 7.60 54.22
C GLY A 263 -23.82 7.30 55.10
N GLY A 264 -24.01 6.75 56.30
CA GLY A 264 -22.90 6.33 57.17
C GLY A 264 -22.07 5.15 56.62
N CYS A 265 -22.67 4.28 55.80
CA CYS A 265 -21.94 3.26 55.06
C CYS A 265 -21.35 3.82 53.77
N ALA A 266 -22.02 4.76 53.08
CA ALA A 266 -21.46 5.41 51.90
C ALA A 266 -20.17 6.20 52.23
N ASP A 267 -20.14 6.90 53.37
CA ASP A 267 -18.96 7.60 53.88
C ASP A 267 -17.81 6.64 54.24
N GLU A 268 -18.12 5.47 54.79
CA GLU A 268 -17.12 4.44 55.11
C GLU A 268 -16.61 3.74 53.84
N ALA A 269 -17.50 3.40 52.92
CA ALA A 269 -17.17 2.80 51.62
C ALA A 269 -16.29 3.72 50.78
N ARG A 270 -16.52 5.05 50.85
CA ARG A 270 -15.64 6.06 50.25
C ARG A 270 -14.26 6.08 50.92
N ARG A 271 -14.18 6.15 52.26
CA ARG A 271 -12.91 6.07 53.01
C ARG A 271 -12.12 4.80 52.70
N LEU A 272 -12.81 3.66 52.56
CA LEU A 272 -12.19 2.38 52.23
C LEU A 272 -11.64 2.38 50.80
N ARG A 273 -12.38 2.91 49.80
CA ARG A 273 -11.84 3.08 48.44
C ARG A 273 -10.66 4.05 48.38
N GLU A 274 -10.71 5.15 49.14
CA GLU A 274 -9.58 6.09 49.30
C GLU A 274 -8.35 5.38 49.92
N ALA A 275 -8.55 4.48 50.88
CA ALA A 275 -7.48 3.71 51.51
C ALA A 275 -6.93 2.55 50.64
N VAL A 276 -7.75 1.92 49.79
CA VAL A 276 -7.29 0.86 48.86
C VAL A 276 -6.24 1.39 47.88
N GLY A 277 -6.35 2.66 47.47
CA GLY A 277 -5.32 3.35 46.68
C GLY A 277 -3.97 3.56 47.40
N LEU A 278 -3.89 3.28 48.70
CA LEU A 278 -2.64 3.26 49.49
C LEU A 278 -2.11 1.84 49.73
N LEU A 279 -2.88 0.80 49.37
CA LEU A 279 -2.53 -0.61 49.54
C LEU A 279 -2.03 -1.27 48.24
N HIS A 280 -2.42 -0.75 47.08
CA HIS A 280 -1.75 -1.10 45.82
C HIS A 280 -0.36 -0.46 45.76
N PRO A 281 0.67 -1.18 45.31
CA PRO A 281 1.86 -0.56 44.73
C PRO A 281 1.45 0.37 43.58
N PRO A 282 2.29 1.35 43.19
CA PRO A 282 2.11 2.07 41.93
C PRO A 282 2.40 1.12 40.75
N GLU A 283 1.42 0.31 40.39
CA GLU A 283 1.37 -0.42 39.12
C GLU A 283 1.37 0.57 37.96
N SER A 284 2.02 0.24 36.83
CA SER A 284 2.02 1.17 35.71
C SER A 284 0.62 1.28 35.11
N LEU A 285 0.22 2.51 34.75
CA LEU A 285 -0.96 2.77 33.94
C LEU A 285 -0.75 2.41 32.46
N ASP A 286 0.46 1.96 32.10
CA ASP A 286 0.77 1.31 30.83
C ASP A 286 0.01 -0.02 30.72
N LEU A 287 -1.21 0.03 30.17
CA LEU A 287 -1.91 -1.14 29.68
C LEU A 287 -1.02 -1.89 28.68
N ASP A 288 -1.11 -3.23 28.67
CA ASP A 288 -0.48 -4.05 27.64
C ASP A 288 -0.89 -3.53 26.24
N PRO A 289 0.05 -3.13 25.36
CA PRO A 289 -0.28 -2.68 24.00
C PRO A 289 -1.14 -3.67 23.22
N ALA A 290 -0.99 -4.98 23.47
CA ALA A 290 -1.79 -6.03 22.84
C ALA A 290 -3.24 -6.08 23.36
N LEU A 291 -3.55 -5.50 24.54
CA LEU A 291 -4.89 -5.48 25.12
C LEU A 291 -5.91 -4.81 24.18
N ARG A 292 -5.50 -3.76 23.46
CA ARG A 292 -6.37 -3.12 22.46
C ARG A 292 -6.76 -4.10 21.36
N THR A 293 -5.80 -4.86 20.84
CA THR A 293 -6.03 -5.86 19.79
C THR A 293 -6.92 -6.99 20.30
N GLN A 294 -6.60 -7.56 21.47
CA GLN A 294 -7.39 -8.62 22.12
C GLN A 294 -8.85 -8.18 22.39
N VAL A 295 -9.05 -6.96 22.91
CA VAL A 295 -10.40 -6.43 23.15
C VAL A 295 -11.16 -6.21 21.84
N LEU A 296 -10.50 -5.71 20.78
CA LEU A 296 -11.13 -5.54 19.47
C LEU A 296 -11.47 -6.89 18.82
N GLU A 297 -10.59 -7.89 18.91
CA GLU A 297 -10.82 -9.25 18.44
C GLU A 297 -12.01 -9.89 19.16
N VAL A 298 -12.05 -9.85 20.50
CA VAL A 298 -13.19 -10.35 21.29
C VAL A 298 -14.48 -9.59 20.98
N CYS A 299 -14.41 -8.29 20.71
CA CYS A 299 -15.58 -7.50 20.26
C CYS A 299 -16.07 -7.95 18.88
N LEU A 300 -15.17 -8.15 17.91
CA LEU A 300 -15.50 -8.55 16.54
C LEU A 300 -15.95 -10.02 16.45
N GLY A 301 -15.38 -10.92 17.25
CA GLY A 301 -15.85 -12.30 17.37
C GLY A 301 -17.26 -12.39 17.98
N ARG A 302 -17.58 -11.53 18.95
CA ARG A 302 -18.95 -11.41 19.52
C ARG A 302 -19.93 -10.69 18.60
N ARG A 303 -19.44 -9.78 17.76
CA ARG A 303 -20.24 -8.98 16.82
C ARG A 303 -19.46 -8.75 15.52
N PRO A 304 -19.55 -9.68 14.56
CA PRO A 304 -18.89 -9.55 13.27
C PRO A 304 -19.28 -8.25 12.54
N PRO A 305 -18.38 -7.71 11.69
CA PRO A 305 -18.72 -6.58 10.83
C PRO A 305 -19.89 -6.96 9.92
N ARG A 306 -20.92 -6.13 9.86
CA ARG A 306 -22.13 -6.38 9.05
C ARG A 306 -21.84 -6.47 7.55
N ILE A 307 -20.77 -5.82 7.13
CA ILE A 307 -20.22 -5.80 5.77
C ILE A 307 -18.70 -5.96 5.98
N PRO A 308 -18.13 -7.15 5.75
CA PRO A 308 -16.68 -7.37 5.89
C PRO A 308 -15.92 -6.84 4.66
N VAL A 309 -14.66 -6.44 4.88
CA VAL A 309 -13.74 -6.15 3.76
C VAL A 309 -13.37 -7.47 3.07
N PRO A 310 -13.42 -7.57 1.72
CA PRO A 310 -13.04 -8.78 0.99
C PRO A 310 -11.59 -9.17 1.22
N ARG A 311 -11.26 -10.47 1.17
CA ARG A 311 -9.92 -10.98 1.52
C ARG A 311 -8.79 -10.46 0.62
N TRP A 312 -9.12 -10.08 -0.61
CA TRP A 312 -8.23 -9.48 -1.62
C TRP A 312 -8.11 -7.96 -1.51
N ALA A 313 -9.06 -7.28 -0.84
CA ALA A 313 -9.03 -5.85 -0.57
C ALA A 313 -8.38 -5.50 0.79
N ALA A 314 -8.36 -6.46 1.72
CA ALA A 314 -7.80 -6.29 3.07
C ALA A 314 -6.34 -5.80 3.12
N PRO A 315 -5.42 -6.15 2.19
CA PRO A 315 -4.10 -5.54 2.16
C PRO A 315 -4.14 -4.03 1.91
N TYR A 316 -4.96 -3.54 0.98
CA TYR A 316 -5.09 -2.11 0.67
C TYR A 316 -5.71 -1.34 1.85
N ASP A 317 -6.76 -1.88 2.47
CA ASP A 317 -7.37 -1.32 3.69
C ASP A 317 -6.34 -1.19 4.82
N ALA A 318 -5.52 -2.22 5.04
CA ALA A 318 -4.47 -2.20 6.05
C ALA A 318 -3.36 -1.19 5.74
N GLU A 319 -2.74 -1.22 4.55
CA GLU A 319 -1.60 -0.35 4.25
C GLU A 319 -2.01 1.13 4.16
N THR A 320 -3.19 1.45 3.63
CA THR A 320 -3.72 2.83 3.66
C THR A 320 -4.06 3.29 5.08
N ALA A 321 -4.58 2.42 5.95
CA ALA A 321 -4.81 2.76 7.36
C ALA A 321 -3.49 2.97 8.14
N ARG A 322 -2.44 2.18 7.84
CA ARG A 322 -1.10 2.34 8.44
C ARG A 322 -0.44 3.65 8.01
N LEU A 323 -0.53 4.00 6.72
CA LEU A 323 -0.06 5.29 6.22
C LEU A 323 -0.89 6.46 6.79
N ASP A 324 -2.22 6.34 6.92
CA ASP A 324 -3.05 7.37 7.56
C ASP A 324 -2.68 7.62 9.04
N ALA A 325 -2.20 6.60 9.75
CA ALA A 325 -1.66 6.75 11.11
C ALA A 325 -0.34 7.53 11.13
N LEU A 326 0.62 7.20 10.25
CA LEU A 326 1.85 8.00 10.10
C LEU A 326 1.51 9.47 9.76
N LEU A 327 0.63 9.69 8.79
CA LEU A 327 0.19 11.02 8.35
C LEU A 327 -0.66 11.79 9.39
N GLN A 328 -1.19 11.09 10.39
CA GLN A 328 -1.82 11.69 11.56
C GLN A 328 -0.77 12.24 12.54
N ASP A 329 0.28 11.47 12.79
CA ASP A 329 1.26 11.71 13.85
C ASP A 329 2.38 12.70 13.46
N ILE A 330 2.79 12.74 12.19
CA ILE A 330 3.81 13.71 11.73
C ILE A 330 3.33 15.16 11.83
N ASP A 331 4.27 16.10 11.93
CA ASP A 331 3.98 17.52 12.15
C ASP A 331 3.56 18.26 10.87
N ALA A 332 3.10 19.51 10.98
CA ALA A 332 2.67 20.27 9.80
C ALA A 332 3.83 20.61 8.83
N ALA A 333 5.05 20.68 9.33
CA ALA A 333 6.26 20.96 8.55
C ALA A 333 6.73 19.75 7.71
N ASP A 334 6.53 18.53 8.23
CA ASP A 334 7.04 17.28 7.65
C ASP A 334 6.39 16.95 6.30
N TRP A 335 5.21 17.52 6.01
CA TRP A 335 4.56 17.45 4.70
C TRP A 335 5.41 18.08 3.56
N HIS A 336 6.39 18.92 3.93
CA HIS A 336 7.37 19.51 3.02
C HIS A 336 8.77 18.87 3.13
N ALA A 337 8.94 17.81 3.93
CA ALA A 337 10.18 17.04 3.98
C ALA A 337 10.49 16.43 2.59
N PRO A 338 11.75 16.48 2.11
CA PRO A 338 12.10 16.10 0.75
C PRO A 338 12.19 14.58 0.58
N VAL A 339 11.31 14.02 -0.25
CA VAL A 339 11.31 12.59 -0.60
C VAL A 339 11.99 12.38 -1.95
N ARG A 340 12.58 11.20 -2.16
CA ARG A 340 13.10 10.75 -3.46
C ARG A 340 12.41 9.45 -3.86
N LEU A 341 11.41 9.55 -4.74
CA LEU A 341 10.84 8.37 -5.40
C LEU A 341 11.91 7.70 -6.25
N ARG A 342 11.96 6.36 -6.21
CA ARG A 342 12.93 5.50 -6.92
C ARG A 342 12.16 4.48 -7.76
N TRP A 343 12.61 4.20 -8.98
CA TRP A 343 12.12 3.10 -9.83
C TRP A 343 13.21 2.69 -10.83
N PHE A 344 12.98 1.64 -11.61
CA PHE A 344 13.92 1.13 -12.60
C PHE A 344 13.38 1.35 -14.03
N GLU A 345 14.16 1.97 -14.91
CA GLU A 345 13.75 2.25 -16.28
C GLU A 345 14.80 1.75 -17.29
N GLY A 346 14.36 0.92 -18.22
CA GLY A 346 15.21 0.36 -19.28
C GLY A 346 16.36 -0.51 -18.75
N ALA A 347 17.49 0.13 -18.46
CA ALA A 347 18.75 -0.50 -18.08
C ALA A 347 19.32 -0.03 -16.72
N GLY A 348 18.64 0.84 -15.97
CA GLY A 348 19.14 1.31 -14.68
C GLY A 348 18.11 2.03 -13.79
N PRO A 349 18.48 2.36 -12.54
CA PRO A 349 17.62 3.08 -11.62
C PRO A 349 17.46 4.56 -12.00
N VAL A 350 16.25 5.08 -11.79
CA VAL A 350 15.84 6.47 -12.00
C VAL A 350 15.23 7.02 -10.70
N SER A 351 15.24 8.34 -10.49
CA SER A 351 14.58 8.94 -9.33
C SER A 351 14.02 10.34 -9.58
N ARG A 352 12.95 10.68 -8.85
CA ARG A 352 12.27 11.98 -8.86
C ARG A 352 12.35 12.59 -7.45
N ARG A 353 12.69 13.87 -7.35
CA ARG A 353 12.58 14.62 -6.08
C ARG A 353 11.17 15.17 -5.92
N THR A 354 10.58 14.96 -4.75
CA THR A 354 9.25 15.46 -4.37
C THR A 354 9.24 15.81 -2.88
N THR A 355 8.08 16.01 -2.26
CA THR A 355 7.92 16.05 -0.79
C THR A 355 6.91 15.01 -0.33
N VAL A 356 6.81 14.76 0.98
CA VAL A 356 5.76 13.88 1.56
C VAL A 356 4.38 14.20 1.00
N ALA A 357 3.98 15.49 0.94
CA ALA A 357 2.72 15.91 0.33
C ALA A 357 2.62 15.57 -1.18
N GLY A 358 3.74 15.61 -1.91
CA GLY A 358 3.82 15.22 -3.31
C GLY A 358 3.75 13.70 -3.53
N VAL A 359 4.15 12.89 -2.55
CA VAL A 359 3.93 11.43 -2.54
C VAL A 359 2.43 11.12 -2.35
N ILE A 360 1.75 11.80 -1.42
CA ILE A 360 0.30 11.65 -1.25
C ILE A 360 -0.47 12.15 -2.47
N ALA A 361 0.03 13.18 -3.17
CA ALA A 361 -0.50 13.60 -4.46
C ALA A 361 -0.35 12.52 -5.55
N HIS A 362 0.79 11.81 -5.59
CA HIS A 362 1.00 10.66 -6.47
C HIS A 362 0.01 9.53 -6.14
N LEU A 363 -0.06 9.08 -4.88
CA LEU A 363 -0.97 8.00 -4.46
C LEU A 363 -2.44 8.32 -4.81
N LEU A 364 -2.93 9.51 -4.45
CA LEU A 364 -4.27 10.01 -4.85
C LEU A 364 -4.51 9.96 -6.36
N SER A 365 -3.49 10.33 -7.16
CA SER A 365 -3.57 10.35 -8.61
C SER A 365 -3.66 8.94 -9.20
N VAL A 366 -2.88 7.98 -8.69
CA VAL A 366 -2.81 6.62 -9.25
C VAL A 366 -3.93 5.73 -8.72
N ASP A 367 -4.29 5.81 -7.44
CA ASP A 367 -5.45 5.13 -6.86
C ASP A 367 -6.77 5.55 -7.54
N GLY A 368 -6.79 6.74 -8.16
CA GLY A 368 -7.85 7.21 -9.05
C GLY A 368 -8.16 6.27 -10.22
N LEU A 369 -7.22 5.42 -10.65
CA LEU A 369 -7.47 4.36 -11.64
C LEU A 369 -8.43 3.28 -11.10
N VAL A 370 -8.24 2.87 -9.85
CA VAL A 370 -9.12 1.92 -9.16
C VAL A 370 -10.46 2.58 -8.84
N ALA A 371 -10.46 3.84 -8.41
CA ALA A 371 -11.68 4.61 -8.20
C ALA A 371 -12.54 4.67 -9.48
N ALA A 372 -11.96 5.09 -10.61
CA ALA A 372 -12.65 5.17 -11.89
C ALA A 372 -13.17 3.80 -12.37
N ALA A 373 -12.38 2.73 -12.22
CA ALA A 373 -12.80 1.37 -12.56
C ALA A 373 -13.98 0.86 -11.69
N LEU A 374 -14.09 1.35 -10.45
CA LEU A 374 -15.22 1.09 -9.54
C LEU A 374 -16.43 2.02 -9.78
N GLY A 375 -16.34 2.97 -10.69
CA GLY A 375 -17.39 3.97 -10.95
C GLY A 375 -17.47 5.09 -9.91
N LEU A 376 -16.38 5.34 -9.18
CA LEU A 376 -16.20 6.48 -8.27
C LEU A 376 -15.56 7.67 -9.00
N ASP A 377 -15.63 8.86 -8.40
CA ASP A 377 -15.04 10.07 -8.95
C ASP A 377 -13.51 9.97 -9.09
N ASP A 378 -12.99 10.26 -10.28
CA ASP A 378 -11.55 10.40 -10.52
C ASP A 378 -11.09 11.80 -10.03
N PRO A 379 -10.11 11.93 -9.11
CA PRO A 379 -9.57 13.24 -8.73
C PRO A 379 -8.98 14.05 -9.90
N LEU A 380 -8.50 13.37 -10.95
CA LEU A 380 -8.05 13.99 -12.20
C LEU A 380 -9.20 14.30 -13.18
N GLY A 381 -10.42 13.81 -12.95
CA GLY A 381 -11.61 14.16 -13.74
C GLY A 381 -12.05 15.62 -13.57
N SER A 382 -11.59 16.31 -12.52
CA SER A 382 -11.74 17.76 -12.37
C SER A 382 -10.68 18.57 -13.12
N LEU A 383 -9.65 17.89 -13.64
CA LEU A 383 -8.56 18.45 -14.44
C LEU A 383 -8.79 18.14 -15.93
N GLU A 384 -10.04 18.37 -16.38
CA GLU A 384 -10.43 18.38 -17.80
C GLU A 384 -9.38 19.17 -18.63
N PRO A 385 -8.81 18.57 -19.70
CA PRO A 385 -7.91 19.28 -20.59
C PRO A 385 -8.60 20.52 -21.18
N GLY A 386 -7.81 21.56 -21.46
CA GLY A 386 -8.28 22.60 -22.39
C GLY A 386 -8.66 21.97 -23.75
N PRO A 387 -9.52 22.61 -24.57
CA PRO A 387 -9.99 22.04 -25.83
C PRO A 387 -8.88 21.73 -26.87
N ASP A 388 -7.66 22.21 -26.63
CA ASP A 388 -6.46 21.97 -27.44
C ASP A 388 -5.39 21.10 -26.71
N GLU A 389 -5.62 20.67 -25.45
CA GLU A 389 -4.72 19.77 -24.72
C GLU A 389 -5.17 18.29 -24.85
N PRO A 390 -4.24 17.32 -24.89
CA PRO A 390 -4.60 15.90 -24.95
C PRO A 390 -5.21 15.41 -23.63
N PRO A 391 -6.05 14.35 -23.65
CA PRO A 391 -6.55 13.72 -22.44
C PRO A 391 -5.40 13.23 -21.54
N VAL A 392 -5.59 13.33 -20.22
CA VAL A 392 -4.62 12.84 -19.23
C VAL A 392 -4.34 11.36 -19.49
N GLY A 393 -3.06 11.03 -19.66
CA GLY A 393 -2.64 9.66 -19.94
C GLY A 393 -3.00 8.71 -18.78
N VAL A 394 -3.42 7.49 -19.11
CA VAL A 394 -3.90 6.50 -18.12
C VAL A 394 -2.76 5.88 -17.29
N SER A 395 -1.49 6.03 -17.71
CA SER A 395 -0.35 5.48 -16.95
C SER A 395 -0.10 6.26 -15.64
N PRO A 396 0.37 5.58 -14.56
CA PRO A 396 0.64 6.21 -13.27
C PRO A 396 1.53 7.48 -13.35
N ALA A 397 2.65 7.42 -14.07
CA ALA A 397 3.52 8.57 -14.31
C ALA A 397 2.80 9.75 -14.99
N ALA A 398 1.94 9.49 -15.99
CA ALA A 398 1.23 10.53 -16.71
C ALA A 398 0.18 11.22 -15.82
N ARG A 399 -0.51 10.44 -14.98
CA ARG A 399 -1.47 10.95 -13.97
C ARG A 399 -0.75 11.78 -12.89
N THR A 400 0.38 11.28 -12.41
CA THR A 400 1.23 11.94 -11.40
C THR A 400 1.77 13.28 -11.91
N GLU A 401 2.39 13.31 -13.08
CA GLU A 401 2.92 14.56 -13.66
C GLU A 401 1.81 15.52 -14.08
N ALA A 402 0.62 15.05 -14.50
CA ALA A 402 -0.53 15.91 -14.75
C ALA A 402 -1.02 16.61 -13.47
N TYR A 403 -1.14 15.88 -12.36
CA TYR A 403 -1.53 16.45 -11.07
C TYR A 403 -0.49 17.46 -10.55
N TRP A 404 0.80 17.12 -10.63
CA TRP A 404 1.88 18.04 -10.23
C TRP A 404 1.97 19.28 -11.15
N LYS A 405 1.72 19.15 -12.47
CA LYS A 405 1.63 20.29 -13.41
C LYS A 405 0.46 21.22 -13.09
N ALA A 406 -0.70 20.68 -12.72
CA ALA A 406 -1.89 21.47 -12.38
C ALA A 406 -1.76 22.21 -11.04
N SER A 407 -0.93 21.69 -10.13
CA SER A 407 -0.73 22.21 -8.77
C SER A 407 0.00 23.57 -8.76
N HIS A 408 -0.78 24.65 -8.81
CA HIS A 408 -0.28 26.04 -8.79
C HIS A 408 0.52 26.42 -7.52
N PHE A 409 0.33 25.67 -6.43
CA PHE A 409 1.10 25.77 -5.19
C PHE A 409 1.61 24.37 -4.81
N PRO A 410 2.75 24.26 -4.10
CA PRO A 410 3.22 22.98 -3.59
C PRO A 410 2.15 22.27 -2.75
N PRO A 411 1.94 20.96 -2.94
CA PRO A 411 1.10 20.14 -2.07
C PRO A 411 1.36 20.33 -0.57
N THR A 412 0.31 20.20 0.24
CA THR A 412 0.34 20.40 1.72
C THR A 412 -0.47 19.30 2.43
N ARG A 413 -0.50 19.33 3.77
CA ARG A 413 -1.36 18.50 4.63
C ARG A 413 -2.85 18.50 4.25
N ALA A 414 -3.31 19.49 3.48
CA ALA A 414 -4.67 19.51 2.92
C ALA A 414 -4.99 18.27 2.07
N LEU A 415 -4.00 17.62 1.44
CA LEU A 415 -4.21 16.42 0.62
C LEU A 415 -4.55 15.16 1.41
N ARG A 416 -4.30 15.12 2.73
CA ARG A 416 -4.65 13.94 3.54
C ARG A 416 -6.14 13.62 3.47
N ALA A 417 -7.01 14.64 3.53
CA ALA A 417 -8.44 14.46 3.54
C ALA A 417 -9.00 13.82 2.25
N PRO A 418 -8.74 14.35 1.03
CA PRO A 418 -9.24 13.72 -0.21
C PRO A 418 -8.62 12.34 -0.48
N TRP A 419 -7.32 12.14 -0.23
CA TRP A 419 -6.68 10.82 -0.36
C TRP A 419 -7.34 9.78 0.55
N ARG A 420 -7.46 10.10 1.85
CA ARG A 420 -8.10 9.23 2.84
C ARG A 420 -9.56 8.94 2.51
N GLN A 421 -10.30 9.91 1.98
CA GLN A 421 -11.68 9.73 1.55
C GLN A 421 -11.78 8.79 0.33
N GLN A 422 -10.90 8.95 -0.67
CA GLN A 422 -10.83 8.06 -1.82
C GLN A 422 -10.52 6.62 -1.41
N SER A 423 -9.50 6.39 -0.58
CA SER A 423 -9.16 5.05 -0.07
C SER A 423 -10.33 4.43 0.69
N HIS A 424 -11.00 5.20 1.55
CA HIS A 424 -12.21 4.78 2.24
C HIS A 424 -13.35 4.38 1.29
N ASP A 425 -13.62 5.15 0.23
CA ASP A 425 -14.71 4.84 -0.70
C ASP A 425 -14.37 3.69 -1.66
N ILE A 426 -13.09 3.47 -1.99
CA ILE A 426 -12.61 2.26 -2.67
C ILE A 426 -12.84 1.01 -1.79
N VAL A 427 -12.40 1.01 -0.53
CA VAL A 427 -12.62 -0.12 0.41
C VAL A 427 -14.11 -0.34 0.65
N ARG A 428 -14.89 0.73 0.82
CA ARG A 428 -16.34 0.65 0.99
C ARG A 428 -17.03 0.03 -0.22
N THR A 429 -16.69 0.48 -1.42
CA THR A 429 -17.32 0.01 -2.67
C THR A 429 -16.95 -1.44 -2.95
N THR A 430 -15.68 -1.82 -2.79
CA THR A 430 -15.26 -3.22 -2.88
C THR A 430 -15.91 -4.10 -1.81
N SER A 431 -16.21 -3.59 -0.63
CA SER A 431 -16.96 -4.33 0.41
C SER A 431 -18.44 -4.52 0.11
N PHE A 432 -19.06 -3.71 -0.76
CA PHE A 432 -20.43 -3.93 -1.24
C PHE A 432 -20.51 -4.79 -2.51
N THR A 433 -19.48 -4.78 -3.37
CA THR A 433 -19.45 -5.50 -4.66
C THR A 433 -18.61 -6.78 -4.64
N GLY A 434 -17.84 -7.01 -3.57
CA GLY A 434 -16.80 -8.04 -3.54
C GLY A 434 -17.26 -9.44 -3.21
N GLY A 435 -18.39 -9.62 -2.53
CA GLY A 435 -18.93 -10.95 -2.22
C GLY A 435 -19.82 -11.50 -3.34
N GLY A 436 -19.54 -12.73 -3.80
CA GLY A 436 -20.52 -13.51 -4.55
C GLY A 436 -21.78 -13.80 -3.72
N PRO A 437 -22.91 -14.15 -4.34
CA PRO A 437 -24.18 -14.45 -3.64
C PRO A 437 -24.11 -15.69 -2.72
N ASP A 438 -23.03 -16.46 -2.82
CA ASP A 438 -22.64 -17.62 -2.02
C ASP A 438 -21.49 -17.33 -1.05
N GLY A 439 -20.98 -16.10 -1.01
CA GLY A 439 -19.80 -15.71 -0.24
C GLY A 439 -18.46 -16.08 -0.89
N SER A 440 -18.45 -16.51 -2.16
CA SER A 440 -17.22 -16.73 -2.91
C SER A 440 -16.50 -15.42 -3.24
N ASP A 441 -15.16 -15.46 -3.25
CA ASP A 441 -14.31 -14.36 -3.72
C ASP A 441 -14.26 -14.31 -5.27
N ASP A 442 -14.90 -15.24 -6.01
CA ASP A 442 -14.91 -15.32 -7.49
C ASP A 442 -16.24 -14.81 -8.10
N ALA A 443 -16.50 -13.50 -7.94
CA ALA A 443 -17.61 -12.85 -8.62
C ALA A 443 -17.26 -12.58 -10.12
N PRO A 444 -17.91 -13.24 -11.11
CA PRO A 444 -17.63 -12.99 -12.52
C PRO A 444 -18.12 -11.59 -12.94
N GLY A 445 -17.32 -10.88 -13.73
CA GLY A 445 -17.66 -9.55 -14.24
C GLY A 445 -17.13 -8.37 -13.44
N ARG A 446 -16.18 -8.57 -12.51
CA ARG A 446 -15.38 -7.46 -11.96
C ARG A 446 -14.61 -6.73 -13.08
N PRO A 447 -14.40 -5.40 -12.96
CA PRO A 447 -13.68 -4.62 -13.97
C PRO A 447 -12.19 -5.00 -14.00
N ALA A 448 -11.57 -4.78 -15.17
CA ALA A 448 -10.12 -4.64 -15.27
C ALA A 448 -9.74 -3.18 -14.98
N VAL A 449 -8.60 -2.97 -14.34
CA VAL A 449 -8.01 -1.65 -14.08
C VAL A 449 -6.90 -1.44 -15.09
N SER A 450 -7.06 -0.45 -15.97
CA SER A 450 -6.04 -0.11 -16.97
C SER A 450 -4.95 0.77 -16.35
N TYR A 451 -3.70 0.38 -16.57
CA TYR A 451 -2.49 1.15 -16.26
C TYR A 451 -1.89 1.76 -17.55
N GLY A 452 -2.70 1.86 -18.61
CA GLY A 452 -2.31 2.35 -19.94
C GLY A 452 -1.56 1.31 -20.77
N GLY A 453 -0.37 0.89 -20.31
CA GLY A 453 0.45 -0.11 -21.03
C GLY A 453 0.04 -1.56 -20.82
N PHE A 454 -0.73 -1.83 -19.77
CA PHE A 454 -1.26 -3.14 -19.37
C PHE A 454 -2.55 -2.96 -18.55
N GLU A 455 -3.23 -4.05 -18.25
CA GLU A 455 -4.40 -4.07 -17.37
C GLU A 455 -4.23 -5.16 -16.31
N LEU A 456 -4.78 -4.93 -15.12
CA LEU A 456 -4.87 -5.93 -14.04
C LEU A 456 -6.34 -6.23 -13.72
N PRO A 457 -6.72 -7.47 -13.36
CA PRO A 457 -7.98 -7.73 -12.67
C PRO A 457 -8.09 -6.86 -11.40
N LEU A 458 -9.28 -6.41 -11.03
CA LEU A 458 -9.48 -5.55 -9.84
C LEU A 458 -8.79 -6.10 -8.56
N GLN A 459 -8.77 -7.42 -8.35
CA GLN A 459 -8.11 -8.04 -7.20
C GLN A 459 -6.58 -7.84 -7.21
N ASP A 460 -5.95 -8.06 -8.37
CA ASP A 460 -4.51 -7.84 -8.55
C ASP A 460 -4.18 -6.33 -8.52
N ALA A 461 -5.07 -5.48 -9.02
CA ALA A 461 -4.93 -4.03 -8.90
C ALA A 461 -4.98 -3.56 -7.43
N MET A 462 -5.82 -4.14 -6.57
CA MET A 462 -5.83 -3.81 -5.14
C MET A 462 -4.55 -4.26 -4.42
N LEU A 463 -3.98 -5.41 -4.80
CA LEU A 463 -2.69 -5.87 -4.30
C LEU A 463 -1.53 -4.96 -4.75
N ASP A 464 -1.56 -4.52 -6.01
CA ASP A 464 -0.63 -3.50 -6.55
C ASP A 464 -0.73 -2.19 -5.76
N ARG A 465 -1.94 -1.63 -5.59
CA ARG A 465 -2.11 -0.39 -4.82
C ARG A 465 -1.69 -0.54 -3.35
N ALA A 466 -1.87 -1.71 -2.75
CA ALA A 466 -1.39 -1.99 -1.40
C ALA A 466 0.15 -2.01 -1.30
N PHE A 467 0.82 -2.64 -2.28
CA PHE A 467 2.28 -2.67 -2.38
C PHE A 467 2.85 -1.26 -2.55
N GLU A 468 2.37 -0.50 -3.53
CA GLU A 468 2.82 0.86 -3.82
C GLU A 468 2.52 1.82 -2.64
N CYS A 469 1.40 1.61 -1.92
CA CYS A 469 1.09 2.36 -0.70
C CYS A 469 2.06 2.04 0.46
N TRP A 470 2.48 0.79 0.65
CA TRP A 470 3.50 0.44 1.63
C TRP A 470 4.87 1.02 1.26
N ILE A 471 5.36 0.79 0.03
CA ILE A 471 6.67 1.30 -0.43
C ILE A 471 6.75 2.82 -0.27
N HIS A 472 5.69 3.54 -0.64
CA HIS A 472 5.67 5.00 -0.48
C HIS A 472 5.41 5.47 0.97
N ALA A 473 4.89 4.62 1.85
CA ALA A 473 4.93 4.87 3.29
C ALA A 473 6.35 4.70 3.86
N GLU A 474 7.16 3.76 3.33
CA GLU A 474 8.58 3.61 3.68
C GLU A 474 9.41 4.80 3.19
N ASP A 475 9.21 5.29 1.96
CA ASP A 475 9.80 6.55 1.43
C ASP A 475 9.51 7.76 2.36
N ILE A 476 8.26 7.87 2.83
CA ILE A 476 7.84 8.95 3.75
C ILE A 476 8.48 8.75 5.13
N ALA A 477 8.49 7.52 5.65
CA ALA A 477 9.07 7.18 6.95
C ALA A 477 10.58 7.45 7.00
N GLU A 478 11.33 7.13 5.93
CA GLU A 478 12.74 7.49 5.75
C GLU A 478 12.92 9.01 5.84
N ALA A 479 12.11 9.77 5.11
CA ALA A 479 12.25 11.23 5.00
C ALA A 479 11.90 12.01 6.28
N VAL A 480 11.12 11.43 7.20
CA VAL A 480 10.69 12.07 8.47
C VAL A 480 11.21 11.36 9.73
N ALA A 481 12.01 10.29 9.57
CA ALA A 481 12.53 9.44 10.64
C ALA A 481 11.45 8.81 11.54
N TYR A 482 10.37 8.30 10.94
CA TYR A 482 9.30 7.58 11.63
C TYR A 482 9.55 6.06 11.64
N PRO A 483 9.32 5.33 12.75
CA PRO A 483 9.48 3.87 12.78
C PRO A 483 8.34 3.18 12.01
N TYR A 484 8.67 2.53 10.90
CA TYR A 484 7.68 1.86 10.03
C TYR A 484 8.14 0.46 9.63
N GLU A 485 7.40 -0.55 10.07
CA GLU A 485 7.70 -1.97 9.85
C GLU A 485 7.16 -2.48 8.49
N PRO A 486 7.57 -3.68 8.02
CA PRO A 486 6.96 -4.34 6.87
C PRO A 486 5.45 -4.66 7.06
N PRO A 487 4.71 -5.00 6.00
CA PRO A 487 3.36 -5.56 6.08
C PRO A 487 3.34 -6.90 6.82
N SER A 488 2.15 -7.32 7.30
CA SER A 488 1.97 -8.67 7.84
C SER A 488 2.37 -9.73 6.80
N GLY A 489 2.94 -10.86 7.23
CA GLY A 489 3.40 -11.92 6.33
C GLY A 489 2.33 -12.38 5.32
N ARG A 490 1.05 -12.43 5.74
CA ARG A 490 -0.08 -12.75 4.86
C ARG A 490 -0.32 -11.70 3.76
N HIS A 491 -0.09 -10.42 4.03
CA HIS A 491 -0.21 -9.35 3.03
C HIS A 491 1.02 -9.33 2.12
N LEU A 492 2.21 -9.43 2.71
CA LEU A 492 3.48 -9.49 2.00
C LEU A 492 3.51 -10.65 1.00
N HIS A 493 3.06 -11.86 1.39
CA HIS A 493 2.94 -13.01 0.49
C HIS A 493 2.03 -12.74 -0.72
N GLY A 494 0.92 -12.02 -0.55
CA GLY A 494 0.02 -11.65 -1.64
C GLY A 494 0.64 -10.65 -2.63
N MET A 495 1.48 -9.73 -2.13
CA MET A 495 2.25 -8.80 -2.96
C MET A 495 3.37 -9.53 -3.71
N ILE A 496 4.09 -10.43 -3.03
CA ILE A 496 5.14 -11.27 -3.62
C ILE A 496 4.58 -12.16 -4.72
N ASP A 497 3.43 -12.84 -4.49
CA ASP A 497 2.80 -13.68 -5.50
C ASP A 497 2.40 -12.89 -6.75
N LEU A 498 1.80 -11.71 -6.59
CA LEU A 498 1.48 -10.84 -7.73
C LEU A 498 2.75 -10.47 -8.52
N ALA A 499 3.80 -10.02 -7.84
CA ALA A 499 5.06 -9.68 -8.49
C ALA A 499 5.67 -10.90 -9.21
N ALA A 500 5.70 -12.07 -8.56
CA ALA A 500 6.18 -13.33 -9.14
C ALA A 500 5.38 -13.75 -10.39
N ARG A 501 4.04 -13.63 -10.36
CA ARG A 501 3.17 -13.86 -11.53
C ARG A 501 3.42 -12.88 -12.68
N MET A 502 3.90 -11.66 -12.39
CA MET A 502 4.21 -10.64 -13.41
C MET A 502 5.63 -10.79 -14.02
N LEU A 503 6.56 -11.49 -13.36
CA LEU A 503 7.93 -11.69 -13.86
C LEU A 503 8.02 -12.24 -15.30
N PRO A 504 7.23 -13.24 -15.73
CA PRO A 504 7.31 -13.74 -17.11
C PRO A 504 6.89 -12.71 -18.16
N LEU A 505 5.91 -11.86 -17.85
CA LEU A 505 5.44 -10.78 -18.73
C LEU A 505 6.50 -9.67 -18.84
N SER A 506 7.05 -9.24 -17.70
CA SER A 506 8.17 -8.28 -17.65
C SER A 506 9.37 -8.78 -18.44
N LEU A 507 9.80 -10.02 -18.22
CA LEU A 507 10.90 -10.66 -18.95
C LEU A 507 10.65 -10.70 -20.46
N ALA A 508 9.42 -10.98 -20.90
CA ALA A 508 9.06 -10.96 -22.32
C ALA A 508 9.02 -9.55 -22.94
N GLU A 509 8.69 -8.50 -22.17
CA GLU A 509 8.83 -7.11 -22.61
C GLU A 509 10.30 -6.70 -22.71
N ARG A 510 11.12 -7.01 -21.69
CA ARG A 510 12.56 -6.76 -21.70
C ARG A 510 13.25 -7.42 -22.90
N ARG A 511 12.84 -8.62 -23.31
CA ARG A 511 13.36 -9.24 -24.54
C ARG A 511 12.87 -8.58 -25.83
N ARG A 512 11.59 -8.18 -25.91
CA ARG A 512 11.05 -7.45 -27.06
C ARG A 512 11.72 -6.10 -27.28
N THR A 513 12.17 -5.46 -26.20
CA THR A 513 12.91 -4.18 -26.20
C THR A 513 14.44 -4.34 -26.29
N GLY A 514 14.97 -5.57 -26.31
CA GLY A 514 16.43 -5.84 -26.39
C GLY A 514 17.21 -5.60 -25.09
N LEU A 515 16.51 -5.51 -23.96
CA LEU A 515 17.00 -5.23 -22.61
C LEU A 515 17.19 -6.48 -21.73
N ALA A 516 16.96 -7.67 -22.30
CA ALA A 516 17.20 -9.00 -21.73
C ALA A 516 17.65 -9.95 -22.87
N SER A 517 18.35 -11.04 -22.54
CA SER A 517 18.98 -11.89 -23.56
C SER A 517 17.95 -12.60 -24.46
N PRO A 518 18.18 -12.70 -25.78
CA PRO A 518 17.31 -13.45 -26.66
C PRO A 518 17.33 -14.96 -26.32
N PRO A 519 16.23 -15.71 -26.53
CA PRO A 519 16.22 -17.15 -26.29
C PRO A 519 17.33 -17.85 -27.11
N PRO A 520 18.08 -18.82 -26.53
CA PRO A 520 19.25 -19.38 -27.19
C PRO A 520 18.97 -19.98 -28.59
N PRO A 521 19.86 -19.78 -29.58
CA PRO A 521 19.65 -20.23 -30.95
C PRO A 521 19.26 -21.71 -31.05
N GLY A 522 18.15 -21.99 -31.73
CA GLY A 522 17.59 -23.34 -31.88
C GLY A 522 16.64 -23.79 -30.76
N ARG A 523 16.41 -22.98 -29.72
CA ARG A 523 15.30 -23.19 -28.79
C ARG A 523 14.06 -22.46 -29.29
N HIS A 524 13.02 -23.21 -29.62
CA HIS A 524 11.70 -22.65 -29.91
C HIS A 524 11.00 -22.22 -28.62
N LEU A 525 10.13 -21.22 -28.71
CA LEU A 525 9.15 -20.93 -27.66
C LEU A 525 8.32 -22.20 -27.42
N VAL A 526 8.16 -22.62 -26.16
CA VAL A 526 7.30 -23.76 -25.83
C VAL A 526 5.83 -23.40 -26.08
N PRO A 527 4.97 -24.36 -26.47
CA PRO A 527 3.54 -24.14 -26.59
C PRO A 527 2.91 -23.60 -25.30
N ALA A 528 1.82 -22.83 -25.41
CA ALA A 528 1.05 -22.41 -24.25
C ALA A 528 0.57 -23.63 -23.43
N GLY A 529 0.75 -23.59 -22.12
CA GLY A 529 0.46 -24.70 -21.21
C GLY A 529 1.47 -25.85 -21.21
N ALA A 530 2.57 -25.78 -21.98
CA ALA A 530 3.67 -26.73 -21.89
C ALA A 530 4.70 -26.30 -20.82
N PRO A 531 5.38 -27.24 -20.14
CA PRO A 531 6.49 -26.91 -19.26
C PRO A 531 7.66 -26.28 -20.03
N GLY A 532 8.24 -25.20 -19.50
CA GLY A 532 9.44 -24.54 -20.04
C GLY A 532 10.60 -24.54 -19.05
N ARG A 533 11.78 -24.05 -19.48
CA ARG A 533 12.88 -23.76 -18.53
C ARG A 533 12.35 -22.85 -17.44
N SER A 534 12.68 -23.17 -16.20
CA SER A 534 12.20 -22.46 -15.03
C SER A 534 13.35 -21.96 -14.18
N LEU A 535 13.17 -20.80 -13.57
CA LEU A 535 13.94 -20.36 -12.42
C LEU A 535 13.10 -20.60 -11.18
N ARG A 536 13.63 -21.29 -10.17
CA ARG A 536 12.97 -21.37 -8.86
C ARG A 536 13.35 -20.13 -8.05
N LEU A 537 12.33 -19.41 -7.61
CA LEU A 537 12.42 -18.23 -6.76
C LEU A 537 11.94 -18.66 -5.37
N GLU A 538 12.89 -18.81 -4.45
CA GLU A 538 12.66 -19.06 -3.03
C GLU A 538 12.66 -17.72 -2.30
N ILE A 539 11.61 -17.43 -1.52
CA ILE A 539 11.52 -16.23 -0.71
C ILE A 539 11.47 -16.63 0.77
N GLU A 540 12.38 -16.09 1.55
CA GLU A 540 12.48 -16.31 2.99
C GLU A 540 11.56 -15.34 3.78
N GLY A 541 11.31 -15.66 5.05
CA GLY A 541 10.53 -14.82 5.97
C GLY A 541 9.04 -15.15 6.05
N SER A 542 8.28 -14.34 6.81
CA SER A 542 6.87 -14.63 7.18
C SER A 542 5.87 -14.49 6.03
N GLY A 543 6.26 -13.85 4.92
CA GLY A 543 5.52 -13.83 3.65
C GLY A 543 6.11 -14.75 2.57
N GLY A 544 7.06 -15.60 2.91
CA GLY A 544 7.86 -16.40 1.98
C GLY A 544 7.10 -17.47 1.20
N GLY A 545 7.83 -18.24 0.39
CA GLY A 545 7.31 -19.30 -0.47
C GLY A 545 8.28 -19.72 -1.58
N GLU A 546 7.85 -20.61 -2.46
CA GLU A 546 8.59 -21.00 -3.68
C GLU A 546 7.72 -20.79 -4.93
N TRP A 547 8.26 -20.09 -5.93
CA TRP A 547 7.61 -19.89 -7.24
C TRP A 547 8.52 -20.44 -8.36
N LEU A 548 7.92 -21.14 -9.33
CA LEU A 548 8.62 -21.62 -10.53
C LEU A 548 8.35 -20.65 -11.68
N ILE A 549 9.27 -19.73 -11.93
CA ILE A 549 9.15 -18.65 -12.92
C ILE A 549 9.48 -19.19 -14.33
N PRO A 550 8.51 -19.30 -15.26
CA PRO A 550 8.77 -19.76 -16.62
C PRO A 550 9.62 -18.75 -17.40
N LEU A 551 10.77 -19.21 -17.89
CA LEU A 551 11.77 -18.36 -18.54
C LEU A 551 11.59 -18.23 -20.05
N ASP A 552 11.01 -19.21 -20.73
CA ASP A 552 11.03 -19.27 -22.20
C ASP A 552 9.81 -18.57 -22.85
N SER A 553 8.67 -18.46 -22.16
CA SER A 553 7.43 -17.82 -22.65
C SER A 553 6.48 -17.48 -21.49
N PRO A 554 5.76 -16.34 -21.50
CA PRO A 554 4.76 -16.02 -20.46
C PRO A 554 3.60 -17.01 -20.35
N ALA A 555 3.34 -17.78 -21.42
CA ALA A 555 2.29 -18.79 -21.47
C ALA A 555 2.79 -20.21 -21.16
N ALA A 556 4.06 -20.37 -20.80
CA ALA A 556 4.62 -21.66 -20.38
C ALA A 556 4.29 -21.95 -18.90
N LEU A 557 4.29 -23.22 -18.53
CA LEU A 557 4.19 -23.63 -17.13
C LEU A 557 5.58 -23.69 -16.48
N GLY A 558 5.67 -23.22 -15.24
CA GLY A 558 6.81 -23.50 -14.36
C GLY A 558 6.94 -25.00 -14.09
N SER A 559 8.16 -25.51 -14.04
CA SER A 559 8.45 -26.94 -13.91
C SER A 559 9.79 -27.18 -13.21
N ALA A 560 9.76 -27.88 -12.07
CA ALA A 560 10.96 -28.26 -11.33
C ALA A 560 11.86 -29.23 -12.13
N ASP A 561 11.26 -30.12 -12.95
CA ASP A 561 11.99 -30.99 -13.89
C ASP A 561 12.82 -30.21 -14.93
N HIS A 562 12.52 -28.92 -15.09
CA HIS A 562 13.18 -27.99 -16.01
C HIS A 562 13.78 -26.79 -15.28
N GLU A 563 14.08 -26.91 -13.97
CA GLU A 563 14.84 -25.90 -13.22
C GLU A 563 16.24 -25.75 -13.81
N VAL A 564 16.59 -24.53 -14.23
CA VAL A 564 17.94 -24.18 -14.74
C VAL A 564 18.67 -23.19 -13.83
N ALA A 565 17.94 -22.55 -12.93
CA ALA A 565 18.45 -21.53 -12.02
C ALA A 565 17.64 -21.52 -10.72
N HIS A 566 18.30 -21.12 -9.65
CA HIS A 566 17.72 -20.90 -8.34
C HIS A 566 18.15 -19.54 -7.80
N VAL A 567 17.20 -18.80 -7.22
CA VAL A 567 17.42 -17.52 -6.54
C VAL A 567 16.67 -17.55 -5.22
N ALA A 568 17.36 -17.24 -4.12
CA ALA A 568 16.82 -17.17 -2.76
C ALA A 568 17.08 -15.79 -2.15
N LEU A 569 16.08 -15.15 -1.55
CA LEU A 569 16.22 -13.85 -0.85
C LEU A 569 15.09 -13.60 0.15
N ASP A 570 15.27 -12.62 1.05
CA ASP A 570 14.22 -12.17 1.97
C ASP A 570 13.05 -11.47 1.23
N GLY A 571 11.84 -11.59 1.76
CA GLY A 571 10.64 -11.00 1.16
C GLY A 571 10.65 -9.47 1.07
N VAL A 572 11.22 -8.76 2.05
CA VAL A 572 11.35 -7.30 2.00
C VAL A 572 12.41 -6.89 0.99
N GLU A 573 13.51 -7.65 0.88
CA GLU A 573 14.54 -7.42 -0.14
C GLU A 573 13.99 -7.63 -1.56
N PHE A 574 13.19 -8.68 -1.79
CA PHE A 574 12.52 -8.90 -3.07
C PHE A 574 11.54 -7.78 -3.41
N CYS A 575 10.77 -7.31 -2.44
CA CYS A 575 9.87 -6.18 -2.61
C CYS A 575 10.62 -4.87 -2.91
N ARG A 576 11.73 -4.57 -2.23
CA ARG A 576 12.57 -3.39 -2.54
C ARG A 576 13.25 -3.49 -3.90
N LEU A 577 13.66 -4.68 -4.34
CA LEU A 577 14.11 -4.91 -5.71
C LEU A 577 12.98 -4.65 -6.71
N ALA A 578 11.80 -5.23 -6.50
CA ALA A 578 10.64 -5.05 -7.37
C ALA A 578 10.15 -3.59 -7.44
N ALA A 579 10.32 -2.83 -6.35
CA ALA A 579 10.09 -1.39 -6.25
C ALA A 579 11.26 -0.52 -6.77
N GLY A 580 12.30 -1.11 -7.37
CA GLY A 580 13.45 -0.37 -7.92
C GLY A 580 14.26 0.43 -6.88
N HIS A 581 14.10 0.12 -5.60
CA HIS A 581 14.82 0.74 -4.48
C HIS A 581 16.24 0.16 -4.30
N VAL A 582 16.41 -1.12 -4.65
CA VAL A 582 17.71 -1.82 -4.72
C VAL A 582 17.97 -2.21 -6.18
N PRO A 583 19.14 -1.90 -6.77
CA PRO A 583 19.44 -2.30 -8.14
C PRO A 583 19.71 -3.82 -8.25
N PRO A 584 19.38 -4.46 -9.39
CA PRO A 584 19.52 -5.91 -9.58
C PRO A 584 20.90 -6.51 -9.25
N GLU A 585 21.97 -5.73 -9.38
CA GLU A 585 23.35 -6.15 -9.10
C GLU A 585 23.76 -6.07 -7.63
N GLU A 586 23.02 -5.33 -6.79
CA GLU A 586 23.31 -5.15 -5.35
C GLU A 586 22.35 -5.92 -4.44
N ALA A 587 21.24 -6.42 -4.99
CA ALA A 587 20.23 -7.21 -4.28
C ALA A 587 20.84 -8.42 -3.53
N ALA A 588 20.50 -8.56 -2.26
CA ALA A 588 21.05 -9.55 -1.32
C ALA A 588 20.52 -10.97 -1.54
N ALA A 589 20.67 -11.50 -2.76
CA ALA A 589 20.16 -12.79 -3.17
C ALA A 589 21.23 -13.89 -3.24
N GLY A 590 20.94 -15.06 -2.67
CA GLY A 590 21.61 -16.32 -2.95
C GLY A 590 21.29 -16.79 -4.37
N GLN A 591 22.29 -17.30 -5.10
CA GLN A 591 22.20 -17.56 -6.54
C GLN A 591 22.88 -18.87 -6.94
N GLY A 592 22.21 -19.69 -7.76
CA GLY A 592 22.76 -20.95 -8.26
C GLY A 592 22.24 -21.33 -9.65
N GLY A 593 23.10 -21.90 -10.51
CA GLY A 593 22.74 -22.34 -11.86
C GLY A 593 23.02 -21.30 -12.96
N ASP A 594 22.07 -21.16 -13.89
CA ASP A 594 22.16 -20.33 -15.10
C ASP A 594 22.19 -18.82 -14.78
N ARG A 595 23.42 -18.26 -14.75
CA ARG A 595 23.66 -16.83 -14.45
C ARG A 595 22.98 -15.85 -15.42
N GLU A 596 22.73 -16.26 -16.66
CA GLU A 596 22.03 -15.41 -17.62
C GLU A 596 20.55 -15.35 -17.28
N ALA A 597 19.93 -16.50 -16.98
CA ALA A 597 18.55 -16.57 -16.50
C ALA A 597 18.34 -15.82 -15.16
N ILE A 598 19.27 -15.94 -14.22
CA ILE A 598 19.23 -15.22 -12.93
C ILE A 598 19.23 -13.71 -13.17
N ARG A 599 20.17 -13.21 -13.98
CA ARG A 599 20.24 -11.78 -14.31
C ARG A 599 18.98 -11.30 -15.03
N ASP A 600 18.53 -12.03 -16.05
CA ASP A 600 17.30 -11.72 -16.80
C ASP A 600 16.09 -11.55 -15.86
N VAL A 601 15.96 -12.41 -14.83
CA VAL A 601 14.85 -12.35 -13.87
C VAL A 601 15.02 -11.24 -12.83
N LEU A 602 16.21 -11.01 -12.27
CA LEU A 602 16.42 -9.90 -11.31
C LEU A 602 16.17 -8.53 -11.99
N PHE A 603 16.58 -8.37 -13.25
CA PHE A 603 16.24 -7.18 -14.05
C PHE A 603 14.76 -7.12 -14.47
N ALA A 604 14.07 -8.26 -14.60
CA ALA A 604 12.62 -8.30 -14.82
C ALA A 604 11.83 -7.95 -13.56
N ALA A 605 12.31 -8.30 -12.37
CA ALA A 605 11.73 -7.89 -11.09
C ALA A 605 11.81 -6.37 -10.91
N ALA A 606 13.00 -5.78 -11.04
CA ALA A 606 13.16 -4.33 -10.91
C ALA A 606 12.29 -3.54 -11.90
N ALA A 607 12.12 -4.05 -13.13
CA ALA A 607 11.28 -3.44 -14.17
C ALA A 607 9.76 -3.56 -13.94
N LEU A 608 9.30 -4.03 -12.77
CA LEU A 608 7.90 -3.88 -12.33
C LEU A 608 7.62 -2.49 -11.72
N SER A 609 8.65 -1.85 -11.15
CA SER A 609 8.57 -0.50 -10.57
C SER A 609 8.32 0.58 -11.62
N ARG A 610 7.66 1.66 -11.20
CA ARG A 610 7.28 2.81 -12.04
C ARG A 610 6.99 4.04 -11.19
N MET A 611 6.90 5.19 -11.86
CA MET A 611 6.15 6.37 -11.38
C MET A 611 4.71 6.30 -11.90
#